data_AF-A0A945AW65-F1
#
_entry.id   AF-A0A945AW65-F1
#
_cell.length_a   1.000
_cell.length_b   1.000
_cell.length_c   1.000
_cell.angle_alpha   90.00
_cell.angle_beta   90.00
_cell.angle_gamma   90.00
#
_symmetry.space_group_name_H-M   'P 1'
#
loop_
_entity.id
_entity.type
_entity.pdbx_description
1 polymer ?
#
loop_
_entity_poly.entity_id
_entity_poly.type
_entity_poly.pdbx_seq_one_letter_code
_entity_poly.pdbx_strand_id
1 'polypeptide(L)'
;MWERILNKKIYFISLVLALFVTCFSLPAFAFPEYTSRQKALKLAVILDNGYFKSIKISSVFVKNRGKDDYYLQAILDDGSSRKWLINRIREWAQTDELILSKNRALVFPTPESTDFGVLDKNNFYRIILNSTAFVKTFGKHDILDGKNLVLGIRRFRILQAEDSKYMKTDKFGDRYRYVLELENGSREFFTYSDAFLFLQRTALLEEAPENVSVLRKTFKVRELKKIPLQIEDELREIRRFGIEVVFDGPILMSPDRFPFQIVEQKMRDPETGKYKSQFFLQIIFPNSEKIREIPGFNNHEYLRYVEIDTDVEHQKRVILSAMVNPNALDLPPYIEVTDRNSVVVNFFSSTDQSLMQPPDLLASHSAEELPRSVFTPDQLETEFETHYMEAVGLIRTAQNEMNMSVKIETYFKALDTLKKAALTAAFDIQIAQALRQRDILLLTMPKLIIRNVQMTILALQLDDQDIKPDPVLTVKLLKQLNHAENYASTQDQRQKISSLQSILR
;
A
#
# COMPACT_ATOMS: atom_id res chain seq x y z
N MET A 1 38.42 39.05 -36.58
CA MET A 1 39.18 37.94 -35.95
C MET A 1 38.76 37.69 -34.48
N TRP A 2 38.32 38.71 -33.75
CA TRP A 2 37.84 38.58 -32.35
C TRP A 2 36.48 37.90 -32.17
N GLU A 3 35.52 38.03 -33.10
CA GLU A 3 34.21 37.35 -33.00
C GLU A 3 34.30 35.81 -33.09
N ARG A 4 35.27 35.27 -33.84
CA ARG A 4 35.50 33.82 -33.92
C ARG A 4 36.08 33.22 -32.64
N ILE A 5 36.77 34.02 -31.82
CA ILE A 5 37.35 33.59 -30.55
C ILE A 5 36.29 33.64 -29.43
N LEU A 6 35.40 34.64 -29.47
CA LEU A 6 34.31 34.79 -28.50
C LEU A 6 33.27 33.68 -28.63
N ASN A 7 32.87 33.33 -29.87
CA ASN A 7 31.92 32.23 -30.10
C ASN A 7 32.47 30.88 -29.63
N LYS A 8 33.76 30.57 -29.85
CA LYS A 8 34.36 29.32 -29.38
C LYS A 8 34.31 29.18 -27.85
N LYS A 9 34.48 30.27 -27.09
CA LYS A 9 34.37 30.24 -25.62
C LYS A 9 32.93 30.04 -25.14
N ILE A 10 31.94 30.65 -25.81
CA ILE A 10 30.52 30.48 -25.46
C ILE A 10 30.05 29.05 -25.75
N TYR A 11 30.45 28.47 -26.89
CA TYR A 11 30.18 27.06 -27.19
C TYR A 11 30.89 26.10 -26.24
N PHE A 12 32.10 26.43 -25.76
CA PHE A 12 32.82 25.61 -24.79
C PHE A 12 32.14 25.65 -23.41
N ILE A 13 31.67 26.82 -22.98
CA ILE A 13 30.94 27.00 -21.72
C ILE A 13 29.57 26.31 -21.80
N SER A 14 28.84 26.42 -22.92
CA SER A 14 27.57 25.71 -23.08
C SER A 14 27.74 24.20 -23.16
N LEU A 15 28.81 23.70 -23.79
CA LEU A 15 29.15 22.27 -23.83
C LEU A 15 29.54 21.75 -22.44
N VAL A 16 30.32 22.50 -21.67
CA VAL A 16 30.68 22.13 -20.29
C VAL A 16 29.47 22.18 -19.37
N LEU A 17 28.58 23.17 -19.52
CA LEU A 17 27.33 23.25 -18.76
C LEU A 17 26.38 22.11 -19.14
N ALA A 18 26.29 21.74 -20.43
CA ALA A 18 25.50 20.60 -20.89
C ALA A 18 26.09 19.25 -20.39
N LEU A 19 27.42 19.11 -20.35
CA LEU A 19 28.10 17.96 -19.72
C LEU A 19 27.91 17.92 -18.20
N PHE A 20 27.87 19.08 -17.53
CA PHE A 20 27.57 19.17 -16.09
C PHE A 20 26.12 18.82 -15.77
N VAL A 21 25.16 19.30 -16.56
CA VAL A 21 23.71 19.02 -16.39
C VAL A 21 23.37 17.56 -16.74
N THR A 22 24.08 16.95 -17.69
CA THR A 22 23.95 15.51 -17.99
C THR A 22 24.66 14.61 -16.96
N CYS A 23 25.74 15.07 -16.31
CA CYS A 23 26.36 14.32 -15.22
C CYS A 23 25.55 14.36 -13.90
N PHE A 24 24.75 15.40 -13.66
CA PHE A 24 23.90 15.50 -12.46
C PHE A 24 22.50 14.87 -12.60
N SER A 25 22.15 14.35 -13.80
CA SER A 25 20.88 13.66 -14.06
C SER A 25 21.03 12.14 -14.23
N LEU A 26 22.21 11.59 -13.92
CA LEU A 26 22.38 10.15 -13.74
C LEU A 26 21.89 9.75 -12.34
N PRO A 27 21.16 8.64 -12.18
CA PRO A 27 20.88 8.12 -10.84
C PRO A 27 22.22 7.92 -10.13
N ALA A 28 22.36 8.55 -8.96
CA ALA A 28 23.52 8.38 -8.11
C ALA A 28 23.74 6.88 -7.86
N PHE A 29 24.95 6.41 -8.23
CA PHE A 29 25.46 5.03 -8.20
C PHE A 29 25.04 4.10 -9.34
N ALA A 30 25.97 3.88 -10.28
CA ALA A 30 25.92 2.74 -11.20
C ALA A 30 26.19 1.44 -10.42
N PHE A 31 25.30 0.45 -10.57
CA PHE A 31 25.45 -0.83 -9.88
C PHE A 31 26.76 -1.55 -10.29
N PRO A 32 27.48 -2.22 -9.37
CA PRO A 32 28.78 -2.81 -9.68
C PRO A 32 28.72 -3.89 -10.78
N GLU A 33 29.72 -3.88 -11.67
CA GLU A 33 29.85 -4.91 -12.72
C GLU A 33 30.34 -6.27 -12.16
N TYR A 34 31.10 -6.23 -11.06
CA TYR A 34 31.76 -7.38 -10.45
C TYR A 34 31.30 -7.57 -9.01
N THR A 35 31.53 -8.76 -8.46
CA THR A 35 31.24 -9.08 -7.06
C THR A 35 32.38 -9.90 -6.45
N SER A 36 32.27 -10.18 -5.16
CA SER A 36 33.21 -11.06 -4.44
C SER A 36 33.12 -12.51 -4.90
N ARG A 37 34.20 -13.28 -4.75
CA ARG A 37 34.26 -14.71 -5.07
C ARG A 37 33.10 -15.50 -4.46
N GLN A 38 32.81 -15.27 -3.18
CA GLN A 38 31.79 -16.02 -2.45
C GLN A 38 30.39 -15.74 -3.01
N LYS A 39 30.08 -14.48 -3.30
CA LYS A 39 28.80 -14.08 -3.90
C LYS A 39 28.65 -14.65 -5.31
N ALA A 40 29.70 -14.59 -6.13
CA ALA A 40 29.68 -15.16 -7.48
C ALA A 40 29.45 -16.69 -7.45
N LEU A 41 30.11 -17.42 -6.56
CA LEU A 41 29.91 -18.87 -6.40
C LEU A 41 28.47 -19.21 -5.99
N LYS A 42 27.92 -18.50 -5.01
CA LYS A 42 26.51 -18.68 -4.60
C LYS A 42 25.55 -18.39 -5.76
N LEU A 43 25.81 -17.30 -6.49
CA LEU A 43 24.96 -16.89 -7.61
C LEU A 43 24.99 -17.94 -8.74
N ALA A 44 26.16 -18.47 -9.09
CA ALA A 44 26.31 -19.52 -10.10
C ALA A 44 25.44 -20.75 -9.78
N VAL A 45 25.45 -21.22 -8.53
CA VAL A 45 24.64 -22.36 -8.08
C VAL A 45 23.14 -22.09 -8.19
N ILE A 46 22.71 -20.86 -7.93
CA ILE A 46 21.29 -20.48 -7.95
C ILE A 46 20.76 -20.36 -9.39
N LEU A 47 21.59 -19.85 -10.30
CA LEU A 47 21.24 -19.68 -11.71
C LEU A 47 21.24 -21.00 -12.48
N ASP A 48 21.92 -22.02 -11.96
CA ASP A 48 21.99 -23.33 -12.59
C ASP A 48 20.60 -23.95 -12.78
N ASN A 49 20.37 -24.56 -13.95
CA ASN A 49 19.08 -25.08 -14.40
C ASN A 49 17.94 -24.04 -14.47
N GLY A 50 18.24 -22.75 -14.40
CA GLY A 50 17.29 -21.67 -14.70
C GLY A 50 17.08 -21.49 -16.21
N TYR A 51 16.41 -20.40 -16.56
CA TYR A 51 16.15 -20.00 -17.94
C TYR A 51 16.58 -18.55 -18.16
N PHE A 52 17.25 -18.30 -19.28
CA PHE A 52 17.58 -16.98 -19.76
C PHE A 52 16.93 -16.76 -21.14
N LYS A 53 16.03 -15.78 -21.26
CA LYS A 53 15.22 -15.50 -22.47
C LYS A 53 14.60 -16.77 -23.06
N SER A 54 13.99 -17.59 -22.20
CA SER A 54 13.38 -18.89 -22.53
C SER A 54 14.34 -20.01 -22.92
N ILE A 55 15.66 -19.78 -22.90
CA ILE A 55 16.67 -20.82 -23.13
C ILE A 55 17.16 -21.35 -21.79
N LYS A 56 17.15 -22.67 -21.61
CA LYS A 56 17.62 -23.28 -20.36
C LYS A 56 19.13 -23.07 -20.19
N ILE A 57 19.52 -22.77 -18.96
CA ILE A 57 20.92 -22.61 -18.55
C ILE A 57 21.45 -24.01 -18.21
N SER A 58 22.42 -24.49 -18.98
CA SER A 58 23.01 -25.81 -18.79
C SER A 58 24.03 -25.84 -17.65
N SER A 59 24.82 -24.77 -17.53
CA SER A 59 25.82 -24.62 -16.47
C SER A 59 26.28 -23.17 -16.32
N VAL A 60 26.72 -22.81 -15.11
CA VAL A 60 27.26 -21.49 -14.79
C VAL A 60 28.58 -21.62 -14.07
N PHE A 61 29.61 -20.95 -14.58
CA PHE A 61 30.97 -20.94 -14.03
C PHE A 61 31.33 -19.57 -13.48
N VAL A 62 32.15 -19.55 -12.44
CA VAL A 62 32.72 -18.30 -11.91
C VAL A 62 34.06 -18.04 -12.57
N LYS A 63 34.25 -16.82 -13.07
CA LYS A 63 35.53 -16.32 -13.60
C LYS A 63 35.90 -15.02 -12.91
N ASN A 64 37.17 -14.63 -12.99
CA ASN A 64 37.68 -13.38 -12.45
C ASN A 64 38.41 -12.56 -13.51
N ARG A 65 38.38 -11.23 -13.36
CA ARG A 65 39.15 -10.27 -14.18
C ARG A 65 40.39 -9.74 -13.43
N GLY A 66 40.48 -10.01 -12.11
CA GLY A 66 41.57 -9.62 -11.21
C GLY A 66 41.54 -10.45 -9.92
N LYS A 67 42.15 -9.96 -8.83
CA LYS A 67 42.12 -10.66 -7.53
C LYS A 67 40.73 -10.64 -6.89
N ASP A 68 40.03 -9.51 -6.97
CA ASP A 68 38.78 -9.28 -6.24
C ASP A 68 37.54 -9.14 -7.14
N ASP A 69 37.74 -9.08 -8.46
CA ASP A 69 36.67 -8.86 -9.44
C ASP A 69 36.18 -10.17 -10.08
N TYR A 70 35.05 -10.69 -9.58
CA TYR A 70 34.43 -11.92 -10.08
C TYR A 70 33.16 -11.65 -10.90
N TYR A 71 32.97 -12.45 -11.94
CA TYR A 71 31.83 -12.45 -12.86
C TYR A 71 31.43 -13.90 -13.22
N LEU A 72 30.33 -14.08 -13.94
CA LEU A 72 29.83 -15.40 -14.34
C LEU A 72 30.02 -15.68 -15.83
N GLN A 73 30.23 -16.93 -16.19
CA GLN A 73 30.17 -17.43 -17.56
C GLN A 73 29.06 -18.49 -17.61
N ALA A 74 27.99 -18.23 -18.36
CA ALA A 74 26.90 -19.18 -18.53
C ALA A 74 27.04 -19.92 -19.86
N ILE A 75 26.74 -21.22 -19.85
CA ILE A 75 26.50 -22.04 -21.03
C ILE A 75 25.00 -22.30 -21.09
N LEU A 76 24.40 -22.02 -22.25
CA LEU A 76 22.99 -22.25 -22.52
C LEU A 76 22.81 -23.54 -23.33
N ASP A 77 21.61 -24.12 -23.29
CA ASP A 77 21.28 -25.38 -23.98
C ASP A 77 21.38 -25.27 -25.51
N ASP A 78 21.38 -24.04 -26.05
CA ASP A 78 21.65 -23.77 -27.47
C ASP A 78 23.15 -23.85 -27.84
N GLY A 79 24.01 -24.19 -26.86
CA GLY A 79 25.46 -24.27 -27.01
C GLY A 79 26.19 -22.92 -26.90
N SER A 80 25.47 -21.81 -26.74
CA SER A 80 26.09 -20.49 -26.62
C SER A 80 26.75 -20.31 -25.24
N SER A 81 27.93 -19.69 -25.23
CA SER A 81 28.66 -19.35 -24.01
C SER A 81 28.79 -17.83 -23.89
N ARG A 82 28.32 -17.26 -22.78
CA ARG A 82 28.27 -15.79 -22.60
C ARG A 82 28.87 -15.36 -21.27
N LYS A 83 29.60 -14.25 -21.30
CA LYS A 83 30.08 -13.53 -20.12
C LYS A 83 28.92 -12.74 -19.51
N TRP A 84 28.64 -12.97 -18.24
CA TRP A 84 27.57 -12.33 -17.47
C TRP A 84 28.17 -11.48 -16.34
N LEU A 85 27.99 -10.16 -16.47
CA LEU A 85 28.33 -9.18 -15.43
C LEU A 85 27.17 -9.04 -14.44
N ILE A 86 27.47 -8.63 -13.21
CA ILE A 86 26.50 -8.62 -12.10
C ILE A 86 25.41 -7.57 -12.31
N ASN A 87 25.75 -6.39 -12.84
CA ASN A 87 24.78 -5.38 -13.26
C ASN A 87 23.80 -5.88 -14.32
N ARG A 88 24.27 -6.64 -15.32
CA ARG A 88 23.41 -7.24 -16.34
C ARG A 88 22.51 -8.33 -15.77
N ILE A 89 23.03 -9.17 -14.88
CA ILE A 89 22.23 -10.18 -14.17
C ILE A 89 21.10 -9.52 -13.39
N ARG A 90 21.37 -8.40 -12.72
CA ARG A 90 20.33 -7.60 -12.05
C ARG A 90 19.28 -7.11 -13.05
N GLU A 91 19.68 -6.47 -14.13
CA GLU A 91 18.74 -6.00 -15.18
C GLU A 91 17.85 -7.14 -15.73
N TRP A 92 18.43 -8.31 -15.97
CA TRP A 92 17.69 -9.48 -16.46
C TRP A 92 16.74 -10.06 -15.42
N ALA A 93 17.10 -10.01 -14.13
CA ALA A 93 16.22 -10.40 -13.04
C ALA A 93 15.03 -9.43 -12.90
N GLN A 94 15.25 -8.13 -13.13
CA GLN A 94 14.21 -7.09 -13.08
C GLN A 94 13.17 -7.22 -14.20
N THR A 95 13.63 -7.62 -15.39
CA THR A 95 12.85 -7.70 -16.63
C THR A 95 12.24 -9.07 -16.92
N ASP A 96 12.39 -10.05 -16.01
CA ASP A 96 12.06 -11.48 -16.19
C ASP A 96 12.78 -12.17 -17.36
N GLU A 97 13.84 -11.58 -17.89
CA GLU A 97 14.69 -12.28 -18.86
C GLU A 97 15.44 -13.43 -18.20
N LEU A 98 15.62 -13.39 -16.87
CA LEU A 98 16.25 -14.44 -16.08
C LEU A 98 15.27 -15.03 -15.07
N ILE A 99 14.91 -16.30 -15.27
CA ILE A 99 13.93 -17.03 -14.46
C ILE A 99 14.63 -18.20 -13.77
N LEU A 100 14.47 -18.32 -12.45
CA LEU A 100 15.06 -19.44 -11.71
C LEU A 100 14.16 -20.67 -11.77
N SER A 101 14.77 -21.84 -11.61
CA SER A 101 14.03 -23.10 -11.43
C SER A 101 13.21 -23.11 -10.13
N LYS A 102 12.16 -23.92 -10.11
CA LYS A 102 11.27 -24.18 -8.94
C LYS A 102 10.46 -22.96 -8.47
N ASN A 103 9.98 -22.15 -9.40
CA ASN A 103 9.20 -20.93 -9.14
C ASN A 103 9.87 -19.97 -8.14
N ARG A 104 11.16 -19.68 -8.37
CA ARG A 104 11.94 -18.74 -7.56
C ARG A 104 12.28 -17.49 -8.36
N ALA A 105 12.53 -16.38 -7.67
CA ALA A 105 13.02 -15.15 -8.28
C ALA A 105 14.33 -14.72 -7.63
N LEU A 106 15.28 -14.27 -8.45
CA LEU A 106 16.48 -13.60 -7.99
C LEU A 106 16.12 -12.14 -7.69
N VAL A 107 16.52 -11.63 -6.53
CA VAL A 107 16.24 -10.25 -6.11
C VAL A 107 17.50 -9.56 -5.64
N PHE A 108 17.58 -8.24 -5.84
CA PHE A 108 18.67 -7.39 -5.37
C PHE A 108 18.07 -6.30 -4.47
N PRO A 109 17.95 -6.57 -3.15
CA PRO A 109 17.17 -5.72 -2.24
C PRO A 109 17.74 -4.31 -2.05
N THR A 110 19.01 -4.11 -2.39
CA THR A 110 19.72 -2.85 -2.21
C THR A 110 20.32 -2.38 -3.54
N PRO A 111 20.11 -1.10 -3.93
CA PRO A 111 20.55 -0.59 -5.22
C PRO A 111 22.07 -0.39 -5.33
N GLU A 112 22.79 -0.37 -4.21
CA GLU A 112 24.23 -0.07 -4.13
C GLU A 112 25.10 -1.30 -3.87
N SER A 113 24.52 -2.41 -3.41
CA SER A 113 25.26 -3.63 -3.08
C SER A 113 24.96 -4.77 -4.03
N THR A 114 25.98 -5.58 -4.32
CA THR A 114 25.83 -6.86 -5.04
C THR A 114 25.28 -7.98 -4.15
N ASP A 115 24.79 -7.65 -2.95
CA ASP A 115 23.99 -8.57 -2.15
C ASP A 115 22.68 -8.91 -2.87
N PHE A 116 22.40 -10.20 -2.92
CA PHE A 116 21.21 -10.72 -3.57
C PHE A 116 20.50 -11.73 -2.67
N GLY A 117 19.20 -11.86 -2.89
CA GLY A 117 18.33 -12.84 -2.25
C GLY A 117 17.69 -13.75 -3.29
N VAL A 118 17.15 -14.86 -2.80
CA VAL A 118 16.28 -15.73 -3.60
C VAL A 118 14.91 -15.74 -2.95
N LEU A 119 13.93 -15.17 -3.65
CA LEU A 119 12.54 -15.25 -3.24
C LEU A 119 11.98 -16.62 -3.68
N ASP A 120 11.66 -17.46 -2.71
CA ASP A 120 10.76 -18.59 -2.93
C ASP A 120 9.33 -18.06 -3.00
N LYS A 121 8.80 -17.97 -4.23
CA LYS A 121 7.48 -17.40 -4.45
C LYS A 121 6.40 -18.28 -3.84
N ASN A 122 6.52 -19.60 -3.93
CA ASN A 122 5.53 -20.52 -3.37
C ASN A 122 5.46 -20.42 -1.84
N ASN A 123 6.61 -20.30 -1.18
CA ASN A 123 6.64 -20.01 0.25
C ASN A 123 6.01 -18.64 0.57
N PHE A 124 6.33 -17.60 -0.20
CA PHE A 124 5.72 -16.28 -0.06
C PHE A 124 4.19 -16.33 -0.19
N TYR A 125 3.68 -17.02 -1.21
CA TYR A 125 2.24 -17.17 -1.45
C TYR A 125 1.54 -17.87 -0.29
N ARG A 126 2.14 -18.92 0.28
CA ARG A 126 1.58 -19.60 1.46
C ARG A 126 1.45 -18.66 2.65
N ILE A 127 2.50 -17.87 2.91
CA ILE A 127 2.52 -16.93 4.03
C ILE A 127 1.47 -15.83 3.81
N ILE A 128 1.47 -15.15 2.67
CA ILE A 128 0.57 -14.02 2.41
C ILE A 128 -0.91 -14.43 2.34
N LEU A 129 -1.22 -15.61 1.82
CA LEU A 129 -2.60 -16.11 1.74
C LEU A 129 -3.17 -16.57 3.09
N ASN A 130 -2.31 -16.87 4.06
CA ASN A 130 -2.70 -17.17 5.44
C ASN A 130 -2.64 -15.96 6.37
N SER A 131 -1.97 -14.88 5.94
CA SER A 131 -1.83 -13.67 6.75
C SER A 131 -3.16 -12.91 6.88
N THR A 132 -3.46 -12.45 8.10
CA THR A 132 -4.63 -11.62 8.41
C THR A 132 -4.26 -10.14 8.64
N ALA A 133 -2.97 -9.85 8.91
CA ALA A 133 -2.48 -8.50 9.13
C ALA A 133 -1.14 -8.23 8.42
N PHE A 134 -0.92 -6.97 8.08
CA PHE A 134 0.27 -6.47 7.41
C PHE A 134 0.91 -5.33 8.21
N VAL A 135 2.21 -5.45 8.47
CA VAL A 135 3.01 -4.42 9.15
C VAL A 135 3.58 -3.47 8.09
N LYS A 136 2.95 -2.31 7.95
CA LYS A 136 3.42 -1.25 7.07
C LYS A 136 4.57 -0.48 7.72
N THR A 137 5.71 -0.43 7.03
CA THR A 137 6.87 0.40 7.36
C THR A 137 6.95 1.59 6.39
N PHE A 138 7.46 2.73 6.86
CA PHE A 138 7.64 3.92 6.02
C PHE A 138 9.10 4.11 5.60
N GLY A 139 9.34 4.86 4.51
CA GLY A 139 10.67 5.08 3.97
C GLY A 139 11.41 6.25 4.62
N LYS A 140 12.73 6.35 4.42
CA LYS A 140 13.67 7.33 5.02
C LYS A 140 13.37 8.83 4.83
N HIS A 141 12.30 9.18 4.12
CA HIS A 141 11.88 10.56 3.85
C HIS A 141 10.40 10.80 4.17
N ASP A 142 9.70 9.80 4.68
CA ASP A 142 8.37 9.96 5.24
C ASP A 142 8.51 10.38 6.71
N ILE A 143 7.65 11.28 7.18
CA ILE A 143 7.61 11.71 8.58
C ILE A 143 7.27 10.57 9.55
N LEU A 144 6.68 9.49 9.04
CA LEU A 144 6.43 8.26 9.78
C LEU A 144 7.61 7.27 9.72
N ASP A 145 8.79 7.68 9.23
CA ASP A 145 9.98 6.82 9.24
C ASP A 145 10.28 6.29 10.66
N GLY A 146 10.69 5.02 10.74
CA GLY A 146 10.88 4.29 11.98
C GLY A 146 9.58 3.90 12.72
N LYS A 147 8.40 4.38 12.29
CA LYS A 147 7.10 3.96 12.83
C LYS A 147 6.50 2.85 11.96
N ASN A 148 5.65 2.02 12.58
CA ASN A 148 4.96 0.92 11.89
C ASN A 148 3.46 0.99 12.18
N LEU A 149 2.65 0.61 11.20
CA LEU A 149 1.21 0.43 11.35
C LEU A 149 0.82 -1.00 11.03
N VAL A 150 0.01 -1.63 11.88
CA VAL A 150 -0.53 -2.96 11.63
C VAL A 150 -1.92 -2.82 11.02
N LEU A 151 -2.05 -3.21 9.76
CA LEU A 151 -3.25 -3.02 8.94
C LEU A 151 -3.89 -4.37 8.63
N GLY A 152 -5.23 -4.45 8.67
CA GLY A 152 -5.96 -5.67 8.32
C GLY A 152 -5.85 -5.99 6.84
N ILE A 153 -5.53 -7.24 6.49
CA ILE A 153 -5.46 -7.71 5.10
C ILE A 153 -6.86 -8.07 4.63
N ARG A 154 -7.30 -7.48 3.52
CA ARG A 154 -8.58 -7.80 2.88
C ARG A 154 -8.43 -8.87 1.81
N ARG A 155 -7.47 -8.67 0.90
CA ARG A 155 -7.11 -9.65 -0.13
C ARG A 155 -5.76 -9.37 -0.77
N PHE A 156 -5.12 -10.44 -1.22
CA PHE A 156 -3.91 -10.40 -2.04
C PHE A 156 -4.23 -10.78 -3.50
N ARG A 157 -3.58 -10.10 -4.44
CA ARG A 157 -3.67 -10.38 -5.88
C ARG A 157 -2.30 -10.25 -6.56
N ILE A 158 -2.12 -11.03 -7.61
CA ILE A 158 -1.07 -10.81 -8.61
C ILE A 158 -1.58 -9.76 -9.59
N LEU A 159 -0.72 -8.80 -9.95
CA LEU A 159 -1.09 -7.72 -10.87
C LEU A 159 -1.43 -8.26 -12.26
N GLN A 160 -2.53 -7.76 -12.81
CA GLN A 160 -3.01 -8.08 -14.16
C GLN A 160 -3.00 -6.82 -15.03
N ALA A 161 -3.24 -6.99 -16.33
CA ALA A 161 -3.18 -5.90 -17.30
C ALA A 161 -4.12 -4.73 -16.98
N GLU A 162 -5.21 -5.00 -16.26
CA GLU A 162 -6.20 -4.02 -15.83
C GLU A 162 -5.71 -3.12 -14.66
N ASP A 163 -4.62 -3.48 -13.98
CA ASP A 163 -4.14 -2.74 -12.82
C ASP A 163 -3.21 -1.58 -13.23
N SER A 164 -3.38 -0.40 -12.61
CA SER A 164 -2.67 0.84 -12.99
C SER A 164 -1.14 0.80 -12.88
N LYS A 165 -0.61 -0.16 -12.10
CA LYS A 165 0.82 -0.39 -11.88
C LYS A 165 1.36 -1.58 -12.67
N TYR A 166 0.54 -2.24 -13.50
CA TYR A 166 1.01 -3.34 -14.35
C TYR A 166 2.13 -2.86 -15.28
N MET A 167 3.19 -3.66 -15.39
CA MET A 167 4.40 -3.35 -16.17
C MET A 167 5.19 -2.10 -15.71
N LYS A 168 4.71 -1.36 -14.71
CA LYS A 168 5.45 -0.22 -14.16
C LYS A 168 6.58 -0.70 -13.25
N THR A 169 7.64 0.09 -13.18
CA THR A 169 8.77 -0.14 -12.30
C THR A 169 8.72 0.81 -11.11
N ASP A 170 9.39 0.42 -10.04
CA ASP A 170 9.72 1.30 -8.94
C ASP A 170 10.88 2.25 -9.31
N LYS A 171 11.35 3.00 -8.32
CA LYS A 171 12.49 3.92 -8.44
C LYS A 171 13.83 3.22 -8.70
N PHE A 172 13.92 1.90 -8.56
CA PHE A 172 15.12 1.09 -8.73
C PHE A 172 15.09 0.21 -9.99
N GLY A 173 14.04 0.32 -10.80
CA GLY A 173 13.84 -0.49 -12.01
C GLY A 173 13.18 -1.85 -11.77
N ASP A 174 12.81 -2.17 -10.53
CA ASP A 174 12.11 -3.41 -10.19
C ASP A 174 10.64 -3.29 -10.59
N ARG A 175 10.15 -4.26 -11.36
CA ARG A 175 8.76 -4.27 -11.83
C ARG A 175 7.80 -4.64 -10.70
N TYR A 176 6.69 -3.89 -10.57
CA TYR A 176 5.61 -4.24 -9.66
C TYR A 176 4.94 -5.55 -10.08
N ARG A 177 4.70 -6.43 -9.11
CA ARG A 177 4.16 -7.79 -9.32
C ARG A 177 2.85 -8.03 -8.60
N TYR A 178 2.70 -7.40 -7.46
CA TYR A 178 1.69 -7.76 -6.49
C TYR A 178 0.91 -6.53 -6.03
N VAL A 179 -0.32 -6.77 -5.61
CA VAL A 179 -1.13 -5.81 -4.89
C VAL A 179 -1.75 -6.47 -3.66
N LEU A 180 -1.58 -5.83 -2.51
CA LEU A 180 -2.24 -6.16 -1.27
C LEU A 180 -3.31 -5.10 -1.01
N GLU A 181 -4.56 -5.52 -1.04
CA GLU A 181 -5.67 -4.66 -0.65
C GLU A 181 -5.95 -4.84 0.84
N LEU A 182 -6.06 -3.72 1.53
CA LEU A 182 -6.23 -3.67 2.98
C LEU A 182 -7.69 -3.36 3.32
N GLU A 183 -8.13 -3.75 4.51
CA GLU A 183 -9.52 -3.58 4.97
C GLU A 183 -9.90 -2.10 5.10
N ASN A 184 -8.93 -1.25 5.44
CA ASN A 184 -9.08 0.19 5.50
C ASN A 184 -9.23 0.85 4.10
N GLY A 185 -9.20 0.04 3.03
CA GLY A 185 -9.38 0.50 1.65
C GLY A 185 -8.12 1.01 0.96
N SER A 186 -6.96 0.99 1.63
CA SER A 186 -5.67 1.27 1.00
C SER A 186 -5.17 0.08 0.17
N ARG A 187 -4.25 0.36 -0.75
CA ARG A 187 -3.62 -0.63 -1.63
C ARG A 187 -2.11 -0.47 -1.62
N GLU A 188 -1.41 -1.56 -1.32
CA GLU A 188 0.04 -1.64 -1.36
C GLU A 188 0.47 -2.39 -2.61
N PHE A 189 1.23 -1.72 -3.49
CA PHE A 189 1.83 -2.33 -4.68
C PHE A 189 3.29 -2.62 -4.40
N PHE A 190 3.75 -3.82 -4.73
CA PHE A 190 5.11 -4.22 -4.38
C PHE A 190 5.74 -5.17 -5.40
N THR A 191 7.07 -5.18 -5.40
CA THR A 191 7.95 -5.94 -6.29
C THR A 191 8.37 -7.28 -5.66
N TYR A 192 9.16 -8.09 -6.36
CA TYR A 192 9.77 -9.28 -5.74
C TYR A 192 10.77 -8.91 -4.64
N SER A 193 11.54 -7.84 -4.81
CA SER A 193 12.49 -7.36 -3.80
C SER A 193 11.78 -6.97 -2.51
N ASP A 194 10.64 -6.29 -2.62
CA ASP A 194 9.79 -5.95 -1.47
C ASP A 194 9.21 -7.21 -0.80
N ALA A 195 8.67 -8.16 -1.59
CA ALA A 195 8.14 -9.41 -1.08
C ALA A 195 9.20 -10.21 -0.30
N PHE A 196 10.45 -10.23 -0.80
CA PHE A 196 11.58 -10.83 -0.10
C PHE A 196 11.88 -10.12 1.22
N LEU A 197 11.87 -8.79 1.24
CA LEU A 197 12.07 -8.00 2.47
C LEU A 197 10.93 -8.21 3.49
N PHE A 198 9.68 -8.36 3.03
CA PHE A 198 8.54 -8.66 3.91
C PHE A 198 8.70 -10.00 4.61
N LEU A 199 9.23 -11.02 3.93
CA LEU A 199 9.54 -12.30 4.55
C LEU A 199 10.66 -12.18 5.60
N GLN A 200 11.72 -11.44 5.30
CA GLN A 200 12.84 -11.27 6.23
C GLN A 200 12.44 -10.51 7.50
N ARG A 201 11.53 -9.54 7.38
CA ARG A 201 11.09 -8.68 8.49
C ARG A 201 9.81 -9.15 9.18
N THR A 202 9.30 -10.33 8.80
CA THR A 202 8.02 -10.86 9.32
C THR A 202 6.89 -9.83 9.23
N ALA A 203 6.80 -9.12 8.10
CA ALA A 203 5.80 -8.06 7.91
C ALA A 203 4.38 -8.60 7.65
N LEU A 204 4.26 -9.90 7.38
CA LEU A 204 3.03 -10.62 7.12
C LEU A 204 2.71 -11.50 8.33
N LEU A 205 1.59 -11.23 8.99
CA LEU A 205 1.20 -11.86 10.24
C LEU A 205 -0.06 -12.71 10.03
N GLU A 206 0.03 -14.00 10.37
CA GLU A 206 -1.13 -14.89 10.42
C GLU A 206 -2.10 -14.47 11.53
N GLU A 207 -1.57 -14.22 12.73
CA GLU A 207 -2.31 -13.65 13.85
C GLU A 207 -1.56 -12.44 14.40
N ALA A 208 -2.30 -11.39 14.74
CA ALA A 208 -1.71 -10.20 15.35
C ALA A 208 -1.44 -10.46 16.85
N PRO A 209 -0.30 -9.98 17.38
CA PRO A 209 -0.03 -10.07 18.82
C PRO A 209 -1.13 -9.41 19.65
N GLU A 210 -1.48 -9.98 20.80
CA GLU A 210 -2.58 -9.51 21.67
C GLU A 210 -2.45 -8.02 22.06
N ASN A 211 -1.22 -7.52 22.16
CA ASN A 211 -0.91 -6.14 22.56
C ASN A 211 -0.91 -5.14 21.39
N VAL A 212 -1.24 -5.57 20.16
CA VAL A 212 -1.19 -4.71 18.97
C VAL A 212 -2.55 -4.64 18.31
N SER A 213 -3.14 -3.44 18.31
CA SER A 213 -4.40 -3.18 17.64
C SER A 213 -4.22 -3.26 16.11
N VAL A 214 -4.97 -4.14 15.45
CA VAL A 214 -5.04 -4.20 13.99
C VAL A 214 -6.02 -3.15 13.48
N LEU A 215 -5.52 -2.22 12.67
CA LEU A 215 -6.32 -1.16 12.06
C LEU A 215 -7.06 -1.72 10.84
N ARG A 216 -8.35 -2.00 11.01
CA ARG A 216 -9.23 -2.57 9.98
C ARG A 216 -10.06 -1.53 9.23
N LYS A 217 -10.42 -0.44 9.90
CA LYS A 217 -11.21 0.67 9.34
C LYS A 217 -10.44 1.97 9.48
N THR A 218 -10.71 2.92 8.59
CA THR A 218 -10.18 4.29 8.70
C THR A 218 -10.99 5.12 9.69
N PHE A 219 -10.32 6.05 10.35
CA PHE A 219 -10.96 7.03 11.21
C PHE A 219 -11.49 8.19 10.36
N LYS A 220 -12.78 8.48 10.44
CA LYS A 220 -13.40 9.53 9.63
C LYS A 220 -13.50 10.80 10.44
N VAL A 221 -12.88 11.86 9.96
CA VAL A 221 -12.95 13.16 10.63
C VAL A 221 -14.38 13.69 10.52
N ARG A 222 -15.00 14.01 11.66
CA ARG A 222 -16.38 14.52 11.74
C ARG A 222 -16.43 16.02 11.86
N GLU A 223 -15.64 16.58 12.77
CA GLU A 223 -15.68 17.98 13.13
C GLU A 223 -14.32 18.43 13.70
N LEU A 224 -14.10 19.74 13.60
CA LEU A 224 -13.03 20.47 14.24
C LEU A 224 -13.62 21.33 15.35
N LYS A 225 -13.01 21.31 16.53
CA LYS A 225 -13.41 22.11 17.69
C LYS A 225 -12.24 22.93 18.20
N LYS A 226 -12.54 24.17 18.58
CA LYS A 226 -11.59 25.05 19.24
C LYS A 226 -11.58 24.73 20.73
N ILE A 227 -10.40 24.47 21.28
CA ILE A 227 -10.19 24.52 22.72
C ILE A 227 -9.66 25.91 23.05
N PRO A 228 -10.42 26.73 23.80
CA PRO A 228 -9.99 28.08 24.15
C PRO A 228 -8.78 28.03 25.09
N LEU A 229 -8.08 29.17 25.18
CA LEU A 229 -6.96 29.37 26.07
C LEU A 229 -7.34 29.09 27.54
N GLN A 230 -6.60 28.19 28.17
CA GLN A 230 -6.69 27.79 29.56
C GLN A 230 -5.32 28.00 30.21
N ILE A 231 -5.32 28.38 31.49
CA ILE A 231 -4.07 28.53 32.26
C ILE A 231 -3.71 27.13 32.77
N GLU A 232 -2.56 26.61 32.36
CA GLU A 232 -2.06 25.30 32.83
C GLU A 232 -1.11 25.44 34.02
N ASP A 233 -0.33 26.53 34.07
CA ASP A 233 0.52 26.87 35.21
C ASP A 233 0.50 28.39 35.47
N GLU A 234 -0.11 28.80 36.59
CA GLU A 234 -0.21 30.20 37.04
C GLU A 234 1.15 30.81 37.40
N LEU A 235 2.14 30.01 37.82
CA LEU A 235 3.45 30.49 38.27
C LEU A 235 4.41 30.78 37.10
N ARG A 236 4.18 30.15 35.95
CA ARG A 236 5.02 30.26 34.75
C ARG A 236 4.34 31.00 33.60
N GLU A 237 3.12 31.51 33.83
CA GLU A 237 2.25 32.14 32.82
C GLU A 237 2.04 31.25 31.57
N ILE A 238 2.11 29.92 31.73
CA ILE A 238 1.96 28.98 30.62
C ILE A 238 0.48 28.81 30.32
N ARG A 239 0.09 29.25 29.13
CA ARG A 239 -1.27 29.16 28.62
C ARG A 239 -1.34 28.05 27.58
N ARG A 240 -2.33 27.17 27.74
CA ARG A 240 -2.64 26.04 26.85
C ARG A 240 -3.90 26.35 26.08
N PHE A 241 -3.86 26.17 24.77
CA PHE A 241 -5.06 26.12 23.93
C PHE A 241 -4.87 24.96 22.96
N GLY A 242 -5.92 24.61 22.23
CA GLY A 242 -5.85 23.42 21.40
C GLY A 242 -6.83 23.39 20.26
N ILE A 243 -6.60 22.44 19.38
CA ILE A 243 -7.54 22.03 18.34
C ILE A 243 -7.95 20.60 18.66
N GLU A 244 -9.24 20.38 18.85
CA GLU A 244 -9.81 19.06 18.99
C GLU A 244 -10.32 18.59 17.62
N VAL A 245 -9.76 17.47 17.16
CA VAL A 245 -10.21 16.76 15.95
C VAL A 245 -11.07 15.59 16.40
N VAL A 246 -12.36 15.61 16.07
CA VAL A 246 -13.31 14.57 16.48
C VAL A 246 -13.53 13.58 15.35
N PHE A 247 -13.47 12.29 15.66
CA PHE A 247 -13.61 11.18 14.73
C PHE A 247 -14.94 10.45 14.91
N ASP A 248 -15.24 9.55 13.99
CA ASP A 248 -16.48 8.78 13.99
C ASP A 248 -16.51 7.58 14.93
N GLY A 249 -15.34 7.13 15.41
CA GLY A 249 -15.19 5.98 16.28
C GLY A 249 -13.90 6.04 17.11
N PRO A 250 -13.72 5.07 18.03
CA PRO A 250 -12.60 5.05 18.96
C PRO A 250 -11.26 4.92 18.24
N ILE A 251 -10.30 5.72 18.69
CA ILE A 251 -8.96 5.78 18.11
C ILE A 251 -8.12 4.72 18.79
N LEU A 252 -7.72 3.70 18.01
CA LEU A 252 -6.95 2.56 18.50
C LEU A 252 -5.43 2.80 18.44
N MET A 253 -4.99 4.04 18.21
CA MET A 253 -3.58 4.38 18.06
C MET A 253 -3.10 5.21 19.25
N SER A 254 -1.88 4.95 19.67
CA SER A 254 -1.21 5.72 20.70
C SER A 254 -0.78 7.11 20.21
N PRO A 255 -0.70 8.12 21.09
CA PRO A 255 -0.39 9.51 20.70
C PRO A 255 0.94 9.68 19.95
N ASP A 256 1.94 8.86 20.24
CA ASP A 256 3.25 8.86 19.57
C ASP A 256 3.17 8.49 18.08
N ARG A 257 2.04 7.97 17.60
CA ARG A 257 1.81 7.62 16.18
C ARG A 257 1.35 8.81 15.33
N PHE A 258 1.10 9.97 15.94
CA PHE A 258 0.72 11.21 15.24
C PHE A 258 1.93 12.16 15.21
N PRO A 259 2.79 12.13 14.18
CA PRO A 259 3.90 13.08 14.10
C PRO A 259 3.41 14.47 13.66
N PHE A 260 4.24 15.47 13.91
CA PHE A 260 4.07 16.82 13.38
C PHE A 260 5.36 17.28 12.68
N GLN A 261 5.23 18.16 11.69
CA GLN A 261 6.34 18.82 11.01
C GLN A 261 6.04 20.30 10.79
N ILE A 262 7.09 21.11 10.70
CA ILE A 262 7.01 22.53 10.30
C ILE A 262 7.60 22.64 8.89
N VAL A 263 6.81 23.15 7.96
CA VAL A 263 7.20 23.31 6.55
C VAL A 263 7.32 24.79 6.23
N GLU A 264 8.45 25.19 5.64
CA GLU A 264 8.65 26.54 5.09
C GLU A 264 8.20 26.58 3.63
N GLN A 265 7.26 27.47 3.31
CA GLN A 265 6.84 27.75 1.95
C GLN A 265 7.25 29.17 1.56
N LYS A 266 8.10 29.28 0.52
CA LYS A 266 8.51 30.57 -0.03
C LYS A 266 7.50 31.01 -1.09
N MET A 267 6.60 31.89 -0.72
CA MET A 267 5.65 32.48 -1.66
C MET A 267 6.18 33.82 -2.18
N ARG A 268 5.96 34.09 -3.46
CA ARG A 268 6.26 35.39 -4.04
C ARG A 268 5.14 36.36 -3.68
N ASP A 269 5.48 37.43 -2.99
CA ASP A 269 4.56 38.50 -2.67
C ASP A 269 4.10 39.17 -4.00
N PRO A 270 2.81 39.14 -4.32
CA PRO A 270 2.31 39.67 -5.59
C PRO A 270 2.48 41.20 -5.71
N GLU A 271 2.53 41.93 -4.60
CA GLU A 271 2.67 43.40 -4.61
C GLU A 271 4.13 43.84 -4.68
N THR A 272 5.01 43.16 -3.95
CA THR A 272 6.43 43.57 -3.85
C THR A 272 7.37 42.76 -4.74
N GLY A 273 6.89 41.65 -5.31
CA GLY A 273 7.68 40.72 -6.11
C GLY A 273 8.76 39.95 -5.34
N LYS A 274 8.91 40.20 -4.03
CA LYS A 274 9.88 39.56 -3.14
C LYS A 274 9.31 38.27 -2.58
N TYR A 275 10.18 37.28 -2.32
CA TYR A 275 9.76 36.05 -1.66
C TYR A 275 9.62 36.30 -0.16
N LYS A 276 8.46 35.96 0.41
CA LYS A 276 8.21 35.89 1.84
C LYS A 276 8.02 34.43 2.24
N SER A 277 8.71 34.03 3.31
CA SER A 277 8.58 32.70 3.89
C SER A 277 7.36 32.65 4.80
N GLN A 278 6.46 31.71 4.53
CA GLN A 278 5.35 31.35 5.41
C GLN A 278 5.64 29.97 6.00
N PHE A 279 5.34 29.77 7.28
CA PHE A 279 5.55 28.50 7.95
C PHE A 279 4.22 27.84 8.26
N PHE A 280 4.11 26.57 7.95
CA PHE A 280 2.94 25.75 8.23
C PHE A 280 3.32 24.63 9.18
N LEU A 281 2.60 24.53 10.29
CA LEU A 281 2.61 23.34 11.12
C LEU A 281 1.63 22.33 10.53
N GLN A 282 2.10 21.12 10.31
CA GLN A 282 1.32 20.01 9.80
C GLN A 282 1.35 18.87 10.80
N ILE A 283 0.18 18.47 11.29
CA ILE A 283 0.01 17.27 12.12
C ILE A 283 -0.63 16.18 11.28
N ILE A 284 -0.05 15.00 11.34
CA ILE A 284 -0.40 13.91 10.43
C ILE A 284 -1.19 12.84 11.17
N PHE A 285 -2.39 12.59 10.66
CA PHE A 285 -3.29 11.54 11.13
C PHE A 285 -3.23 10.35 10.16
N PRO A 286 -2.45 9.30 10.47
CA PRO A 286 -2.44 8.09 9.66
C PRO A 286 -3.75 7.31 9.79
N ASN A 287 -4.07 6.49 8.79
CA ASN A 287 -5.30 5.67 8.76
C ASN A 287 -6.59 6.49 8.90
N SER A 288 -6.62 7.70 8.35
CA SER A 288 -7.74 8.65 8.49
C SER A 288 -8.27 9.10 7.12
N GLU A 289 -9.54 9.51 7.09
CA GLU A 289 -10.21 10.03 5.88
C GLU A 289 -11.10 11.24 6.18
N LYS A 290 -11.12 12.18 5.23
CA LYS A 290 -12.06 13.31 5.17
C LYS A 290 -13.14 12.96 4.13
N ILE A 291 -14.39 12.76 4.57
CA ILE A 291 -15.51 12.35 3.69
C ILE A 291 -16.38 13.54 3.27
N ARG A 292 -16.41 14.58 4.08
CA ARG A 292 -17.15 15.82 3.84
C ARG A 292 -16.22 17.01 4.03
N GLU A 293 -16.60 18.14 3.48
CA GLU A 293 -15.96 19.39 3.82
C GLU A 293 -16.15 19.66 5.31
N ILE A 294 -15.05 19.94 6.00
CA ILE A 294 -15.04 20.23 7.43
C ILE A 294 -14.63 21.70 7.53
N PRO A 295 -15.50 22.58 8.05
CA PRO A 295 -15.19 23.99 8.13
C PRO A 295 -13.96 24.17 9.04
N GLY A 296 -12.93 24.80 8.48
CA GLY A 296 -11.74 25.21 9.20
C GLY A 296 -11.96 26.47 10.02
N PHE A 297 -10.86 27.02 10.54
CA PHE A 297 -10.86 28.29 11.26
C PHE A 297 -9.91 29.28 10.60
N ASN A 298 -10.39 30.48 10.31
CA ASN A 298 -9.54 31.55 9.77
C ASN A 298 -8.42 31.91 10.76
N ASN A 299 -8.76 32.02 12.06
CA ASN A 299 -7.79 32.27 13.13
C ASN A 299 -8.22 31.55 14.42
N HIS A 300 -7.23 31.07 15.19
CA HIS A 300 -7.37 30.52 16.53
C HIS A 300 -6.08 30.77 17.31
N GLU A 301 -6.08 31.77 18.19
CA GLU A 301 -4.85 32.36 18.75
C GLU A 301 -3.85 32.66 17.60
N TYR A 302 -2.56 32.34 17.74
CA TYR A 302 -1.54 32.56 16.70
C TYR A 302 -1.58 31.57 15.53
N LEU A 303 -2.52 30.61 15.52
CA LEU A 303 -2.74 29.74 14.37
C LEU A 303 -3.67 30.44 13.37
N ARG A 304 -3.20 30.59 12.12
CA ARG A 304 -3.98 31.15 11.00
C ARG A 304 -4.26 30.05 9.97
N TYR A 305 -5.39 30.12 9.28
CA TYR A 305 -5.82 29.12 8.27
C TYR A 305 -5.70 27.68 8.78
N VAL A 306 -6.42 27.38 9.85
CA VAL A 306 -6.49 26.03 10.39
C VAL A 306 -7.44 25.22 9.52
N GLU A 307 -6.88 24.28 8.77
CA GLU A 307 -7.61 23.45 7.82
C GLU A 307 -7.21 21.98 7.95
N ILE A 308 -8.16 21.11 7.63
CA ILE A 308 -7.93 19.67 7.53
C ILE A 308 -8.01 19.27 6.08
N ASP A 309 -6.94 18.70 5.56
CA ASP A 309 -6.84 18.25 4.17
C ASP A 309 -6.43 16.80 4.05
N THR A 310 -6.79 16.19 2.92
CA THR A 310 -6.33 14.85 2.57
C THR A 310 -4.92 14.94 1.98
N ASP A 311 -4.01 14.10 2.46
CA ASP A 311 -2.69 13.97 1.84
C ASP A 311 -2.86 13.40 0.42
N VAL A 312 -2.39 14.14 -0.58
CA VAL A 312 -2.48 13.76 -2.00
C VAL A 312 -1.43 12.70 -2.35
N GLU A 313 -0.30 12.68 -1.66
CA GLU A 313 0.81 11.76 -1.91
C GLU A 313 0.60 10.41 -1.21
N HIS A 314 -0.01 10.42 -0.01
CA HIS A 314 -0.14 9.24 0.83
C HIS A 314 -1.60 8.82 1.04
N GLN A 315 -1.90 7.55 0.74
CA GLN A 315 -3.25 7.01 0.94
C GLN A 315 -3.67 6.99 2.41
N LYS A 316 -4.94 7.31 2.66
CA LYS A 316 -5.60 7.21 3.99
C LYS A 316 -4.84 7.98 5.07
N ARG A 317 -4.41 9.19 4.72
CA ARG A 317 -3.71 10.11 5.61
C ARG A 317 -4.38 11.47 5.50
N VAL A 318 -4.62 12.08 6.66
CA VAL A 318 -5.20 13.40 6.78
C VAL A 318 -4.20 14.30 7.49
N ILE A 319 -4.09 15.53 7.04
CA ILE A 319 -3.17 16.53 7.56
C ILE A 319 -3.99 17.66 8.15
N LEU A 320 -3.78 17.96 9.43
CA LEU A 320 -4.19 19.24 10.00
C LEU A 320 -3.07 20.24 9.73
N SER A 321 -3.35 21.22 8.90
CA SER A 321 -2.43 22.30 8.56
C SER A 321 -2.87 23.56 9.28
N ALA A 322 -1.92 24.27 9.86
CA ALA A 322 -2.12 25.60 10.40
C ALA A 322 -0.91 26.46 10.07
N MET A 323 -1.13 27.67 9.56
CA MET A 323 -0.07 28.66 9.39
C MET A 323 0.34 29.18 10.76
N VAL A 324 1.64 29.21 11.03
CA VAL A 324 2.20 29.60 12.33
C VAL A 324 3.34 30.58 12.15
N ASN A 325 3.49 31.51 13.09
CA ASN A 325 4.75 32.23 13.25
C ASN A 325 5.70 31.34 14.07
N PRO A 326 6.85 30.90 13.52
CA PRO A 326 7.77 30.01 14.25
C PRO A 326 8.31 30.64 15.54
N ASN A 327 8.28 31.98 15.66
CA ASN A 327 8.68 32.70 16.87
C ASN A 327 7.58 32.76 17.95
N ALA A 328 6.39 32.20 17.70
CA ALA A 328 5.25 32.19 18.63
C ALA A 328 5.02 30.82 19.31
N LEU A 329 5.75 29.78 18.91
CA LEU A 329 5.69 28.44 19.50
C LEU A 329 6.87 28.26 20.46
N ASP A 330 6.63 28.44 21.75
CA ASP A 330 7.67 28.23 22.78
C ASP A 330 7.96 26.73 23.01
N LEU A 331 7.01 25.85 22.67
CA LEU A 331 7.09 24.40 22.84
C LEU A 331 6.49 23.64 21.63
N PRO A 332 6.97 22.43 21.32
CA PRO A 332 6.36 21.57 20.31
C PRO A 332 4.93 21.17 20.70
N PRO A 333 4.03 20.93 19.73
CA PRO A 333 2.66 20.55 20.02
C PRO A 333 2.60 19.21 20.76
N TYR A 334 1.72 19.14 21.76
CA TYR A 334 1.47 17.93 22.55
C TYR A 334 0.15 17.30 22.12
N ILE A 335 0.18 16.03 21.74
CA ILE A 335 -0.98 15.31 21.20
C ILE A 335 -1.54 14.39 22.28
N GLU A 336 -2.83 14.51 22.55
CA GLU A 336 -3.57 13.67 23.49
C GLU A 336 -4.70 12.95 22.73
N VAL A 337 -4.83 11.65 22.95
CA VAL A 337 -5.98 10.88 22.46
C VAL A 337 -6.96 10.77 23.62
N THR A 338 -8.21 11.19 23.40
CA THR A 338 -9.25 11.14 24.43
C THR A 338 -10.15 9.92 24.26
N ASP A 339 -10.79 9.50 25.35
CA ASP A 339 -11.81 8.43 25.34
C ASP A 339 -13.08 8.79 24.57
N ARG A 340 -13.21 10.04 24.10
CA ARG A 340 -14.38 10.59 23.40
C ARG A 340 -14.23 10.57 21.87
N ASN A 341 -13.39 9.68 21.35
CA ASN A 341 -13.10 9.57 19.91
C ASN A 341 -12.49 10.85 19.32
N SER A 342 -11.71 11.59 20.10
CA SER A 342 -11.06 12.82 19.64
C SER A 342 -9.55 12.80 19.88
N VAL A 343 -8.82 13.44 18.97
CA VAL A 343 -7.43 13.79 19.20
C VAL A 343 -7.36 15.28 19.48
N VAL A 344 -6.82 15.61 20.64
CA VAL A 344 -6.56 16.99 21.02
C VAL A 344 -5.10 17.30 20.73
N VAL A 345 -4.88 18.29 19.88
CA VAL A 345 -3.55 18.86 19.70
C VAL A 345 -3.47 20.10 20.55
N ASN A 346 -2.63 20.04 21.57
CA ASN A 346 -2.38 21.12 22.51
C ASN A 346 -1.17 21.93 22.09
N PHE A 347 -1.33 23.23 22.24
CA PHE A 347 -0.38 24.26 21.86
C PHE A 347 -0.19 25.20 23.05
N PHE A 348 1.04 25.67 23.20
CA PHE A 348 1.43 26.57 24.28
C PHE A 348 1.83 27.91 23.70
N SER A 349 1.44 29.02 24.33
CA SER A 349 1.78 30.33 23.78
C SER A 349 1.80 31.49 24.73
N SER A 350 2.52 32.51 24.26
CA SER A 350 2.72 33.79 24.93
C SER A 350 2.18 35.02 24.14
N THR A 351 1.70 34.95 22.88
CA THR A 351 0.99 36.10 22.22
C THR A 351 0.32 35.78 20.86
N ASP A 352 -0.62 36.64 20.43
CA ASP A 352 -1.66 36.43 19.39
C ASP A 352 -1.62 37.49 18.25
N GLN A 353 -2.05 37.15 17.01
CA GLN A 353 -2.52 38.09 15.94
C GLN A 353 -2.89 37.40 14.61
N SER A 354 -3.95 37.88 13.93
CA SER A 354 -4.76 37.25 12.85
C SER A 354 -4.90 37.99 11.48
N LEU A 355 -5.42 37.30 10.43
CA LEU A 355 -6.06 37.74 9.12
C LEU A 355 -5.17 37.94 7.85
N MET A 356 -5.49 37.69 6.54
CA MET A 356 -6.71 37.56 5.67
C MET A 356 -6.46 36.72 4.36
N GLN A 357 -7.46 35.99 3.82
CA GLN A 357 -7.51 35.00 2.67
C GLN A 357 -7.14 35.46 1.22
N PRO A 358 -6.83 34.52 0.28
CA PRO A 358 -6.88 34.71 -1.19
C PRO A 358 -7.78 33.68 -1.98
N PRO A 359 -7.95 33.79 -3.33
CA PRO A 359 -9.02 33.14 -4.12
C PRO A 359 -8.60 31.97 -5.07
N ASP A 360 -9.63 31.37 -5.71
CA ASP A 360 -9.74 30.16 -6.58
C ASP A 360 -9.10 30.19 -7.99
N LEU A 361 -8.88 29.00 -8.61
CA LEU A 361 -9.23 28.65 -10.02
C LEU A 361 -8.89 27.18 -10.48
N LEU A 362 -9.94 26.46 -10.89
CA LEU A 362 -10.20 25.50 -12.00
C LEU A 362 -9.11 24.61 -12.71
N ALA A 363 -9.44 23.29 -12.70
CA ALA A 363 -9.76 22.38 -13.83
C ALA A 363 -8.75 21.36 -14.44
N SER A 364 -9.25 20.10 -14.49
CA SER A 364 -9.38 19.18 -15.66
C SER A 364 -8.53 17.88 -15.77
N HIS A 365 -9.29 16.78 -15.77
CA HIS A 365 -9.32 15.55 -16.59
C HIS A 365 -8.12 14.59 -16.79
N SER A 366 -8.47 13.29 -16.71
CA SER A 366 -7.68 12.07 -16.85
C SER A 366 -7.98 11.30 -18.16
N ALA A 367 -7.05 10.41 -18.54
CA ALA A 367 -7.00 9.67 -19.81
C ALA A 367 -7.51 8.20 -19.76
N GLU A 368 -7.56 7.61 -20.96
CA GLU A 368 -8.16 6.38 -21.50
C GLU A 368 -7.81 4.99 -20.88
N GLU A 369 -8.67 4.00 -21.19
CA GLU A 369 -8.53 2.53 -21.01
C GLU A 369 -8.26 1.82 -22.35
N LEU A 370 -7.62 0.63 -22.34
CA LEU A 370 -7.74 -0.45 -23.35
C LEU A 370 -7.34 -1.86 -22.75
N PRO A 371 -7.59 -3.02 -23.43
CA PRO A 371 -8.20 -4.22 -22.83
C PRO A 371 -7.36 -5.55 -22.82
N ARG A 372 -8.08 -6.67 -22.62
CA ARG A 372 -7.78 -8.03 -22.11
C ARG A 372 -6.98 -9.06 -22.96
N SER A 373 -6.50 -10.07 -22.22
CA SER A 373 -5.82 -11.36 -22.50
C SER A 373 -6.57 -12.46 -23.28
N VAL A 374 -5.85 -13.49 -23.77
CA VAL A 374 -6.30 -14.93 -23.85
C VAL A 374 -5.10 -15.92 -23.75
N PHE A 375 -5.33 -17.10 -23.13
CA PHE A 375 -4.47 -18.31 -23.02
C PHE A 375 -5.16 -19.53 -23.67
N THR A 376 -4.40 -20.61 -23.95
CA THR A 376 -4.89 -22.01 -24.06
C THR A 376 -3.93 -23.01 -23.37
N PRO A 377 -4.41 -24.22 -22.98
CA PRO A 377 -3.74 -25.13 -22.01
C PRO A 377 -3.22 -26.46 -22.61
N ASP A 378 -2.44 -27.22 -21.84
CA ASP A 378 -2.61 -28.69 -21.65
C ASP A 378 -1.66 -29.32 -20.58
N GLN A 379 -2.20 -30.34 -19.90
CA GLN A 379 -1.61 -31.50 -19.18
C GLN A 379 -1.30 -31.52 -17.64
N LEU A 380 -1.83 -32.64 -17.07
CA LEU A 380 -1.62 -33.36 -15.79
C LEU A 380 -2.33 -32.83 -14.54
N GLU A 381 -3.29 -33.63 -14.03
CA GLU A 381 -4.02 -33.42 -12.76
C GLU A 381 -3.08 -33.33 -11.56
N THR A 382 -2.61 -32.12 -11.30
CA THR A 382 -1.88 -31.74 -10.10
C THR A 382 -2.85 -31.59 -8.91
N GLU A 383 -2.35 -31.63 -7.67
CA GLU A 383 -3.17 -31.35 -6.48
C GLU A 383 -3.91 -30.00 -6.58
N PHE A 384 -3.30 -29.02 -7.26
CA PHE A 384 -3.97 -27.78 -7.65
C PHE A 384 -5.24 -28.04 -8.49
N GLU A 385 -5.14 -28.84 -9.55
CA GLU A 385 -6.26 -29.11 -10.47
C GLU A 385 -7.40 -29.83 -9.75
N THR A 386 -7.10 -30.75 -8.83
CA THR A 386 -8.13 -31.44 -8.03
C THR A 386 -8.96 -30.45 -7.20
N HIS A 387 -8.31 -29.59 -6.40
CA HIS A 387 -8.99 -28.58 -5.60
C HIS A 387 -9.65 -27.50 -6.46
N TYR A 388 -9.00 -27.09 -7.55
CA TYR A 388 -9.58 -26.08 -8.44
C TYR A 388 -10.84 -26.61 -9.14
N MET A 389 -10.84 -27.86 -9.62
CA MET A 389 -12.01 -28.47 -10.24
C MET A 389 -13.13 -28.75 -9.22
N GLU A 390 -12.79 -29.14 -8.00
CA GLU A 390 -13.74 -29.22 -6.88
C GLU A 390 -14.42 -27.87 -6.63
N ALA A 391 -13.63 -26.79 -6.56
CA ALA A 391 -14.16 -25.44 -6.39
C ALA A 391 -15.07 -25.02 -7.55
N VAL A 392 -14.68 -25.28 -8.81
CA VAL A 392 -15.51 -25.00 -9.98
C VAL A 392 -16.82 -25.82 -9.94
N GLY A 393 -16.76 -27.08 -9.49
CA GLY A 393 -17.93 -27.92 -9.24
C GLY A 393 -18.87 -27.29 -8.21
N LEU A 394 -18.34 -26.87 -7.06
CA LEU A 394 -19.11 -26.17 -6.02
C LEU A 394 -19.75 -24.88 -6.55
N ILE A 395 -19.03 -24.09 -7.35
CA ILE A 395 -19.59 -22.89 -7.98
C ILE A 395 -20.77 -23.23 -8.90
N ARG A 396 -20.65 -24.27 -9.74
CA ARG A 396 -21.73 -24.72 -10.63
C ARG A 396 -22.94 -25.22 -9.85
N THR A 397 -22.73 -25.99 -8.78
CA THR A 397 -23.84 -26.46 -7.93
C THR A 397 -24.55 -25.28 -7.25
N ALA A 398 -23.81 -24.31 -6.70
CA ALA A 398 -24.37 -23.10 -6.11
C ALA A 398 -25.13 -22.24 -7.14
N GLN A 399 -24.67 -22.18 -8.40
CA GLN A 399 -25.38 -21.46 -9.45
C GLN A 399 -26.78 -22.04 -9.71
N ASN A 400 -26.91 -23.37 -9.65
CA ASN A 400 -28.17 -24.09 -9.87
C ASN A 400 -29.06 -24.19 -8.62
N GLU A 401 -28.53 -23.84 -7.44
CA GLU A 401 -29.26 -23.89 -6.17
C GLU A 401 -30.32 -22.77 -6.08
N MET A 402 -31.55 -23.15 -5.71
CA MET A 402 -32.68 -22.23 -5.53
C MET A 402 -32.71 -21.63 -4.13
N ASN A 403 -32.27 -22.39 -3.11
CA ASN A 403 -32.24 -21.89 -1.74
C ASN A 403 -31.04 -20.93 -1.54
N MET A 404 -31.32 -19.65 -1.30
CA MET A 404 -30.29 -18.61 -1.15
C MET A 404 -29.33 -18.86 0.02
N SER A 405 -29.79 -19.42 1.14
CA SER A 405 -28.91 -19.74 2.26
C SER A 405 -27.93 -20.85 1.91
N VAL A 406 -28.41 -21.93 1.28
CA VAL A 406 -27.58 -23.06 0.84
C VAL A 406 -26.60 -22.60 -0.24
N LYS A 407 -27.06 -21.75 -1.17
CA LYS A 407 -26.22 -21.14 -2.20
C LYS A 407 -25.05 -20.33 -1.62
N ILE A 408 -25.31 -19.49 -0.62
CA ILE A 408 -24.28 -18.70 0.06
C ILE A 408 -23.27 -19.61 0.77
N GLU A 409 -23.72 -20.66 1.45
CA GLU A 409 -22.84 -21.62 2.12
C GLU A 409 -21.96 -22.39 1.14
N THR A 410 -22.52 -22.83 0.01
CA THR A 410 -21.75 -23.52 -1.04
C THR A 410 -20.73 -22.58 -1.66
N TYR A 411 -21.03 -21.29 -1.83
CA TYR A 411 -20.01 -20.31 -2.24
C TYR A 411 -18.91 -20.09 -1.20
N PHE A 412 -19.21 -20.11 0.10
CA PHE A 412 -18.16 -20.09 1.13
C PHE A 412 -17.24 -21.32 1.03
N LYS A 413 -17.80 -22.52 0.86
CA LYS A 413 -17.01 -23.74 0.62
C LYS A 413 -16.17 -23.62 -0.64
N ALA A 414 -16.70 -23.04 -1.70
CA ALA A 414 -15.95 -22.80 -2.94
C ALA A 414 -14.77 -21.83 -2.71
N LEU A 415 -14.96 -20.75 -1.93
CA LEU A 415 -13.88 -19.82 -1.58
C LEU A 415 -12.76 -20.52 -0.79
N ASP A 416 -13.10 -21.35 0.19
CA ASP A 416 -12.12 -22.11 0.96
C ASP A 416 -11.35 -23.10 0.08
N THR A 417 -12.04 -23.75 -0.85
CA THR A 417 -11.44 -24.69 -1.79
C THR A 417 -10.53 -23.98 -2.80
N LEU A 418 -10.92 -22.79 -3.28
CA LEU A 418 -10.05 -21.94 -4.11
C LEU A 418 -8.81 -21.47 -3.37
N LYS A 419 -8.92 -21.17 -2.06
CA LYS A 419 -7.76 -20.88 -1.23
C LYS A 419 -6.82 -22.09 -1.15
N LYS A 420 -7.34 -23.29 -0.90
CA LYS A 420 -6.54 -24.53 -0.90
C LYS A 420 -5.84 -24.76 -2.24
N ALA A 421 -6.56 -24.58 -3.36
CA ALA A 421 -5.96 -24.65 -4.69
C ALA A 421 -4.80 -23.64 -4.81
N ALA A 422 -5.00 -22.38 -4.45
CA ALA A 422 -3.93 -21.38 -4.50
C ALA A 422 -2.70 -21.74 -3.62
N LEU A 423 -2.90 -22.43 -2.50
CA LEU A 423 -1.82 -22.88 -1.60
C LEU A 423 -1.04 -24.09 -2.12
N THR A 424 -1.68 -24.97 -2.91
CA THR A 424 -1.06 -26.17 -3.52
C THR A 424 -0.51 -25.93 -4.93
N ALA A 425 -0.76 -24.76 -5.50
CA ALA A 425 -0.25 -24.37 -6.82
C ALA A 425 1.28 -24.35 -6.89
N ALA A 426 1.81 -24.81 -8.03
CA ALA A 426 3.25 -24.85 -8.27
C ALA A 426 3.77 -23.60 -8.99
N PHE A 427 2.91 -22.93 -9.78
CA PHE A 427 3.28 -21.84 -10.68
C PHE A 427 2.39 -20.60 -10.49
N ASP A 428 2.97 -19.42 -10.75
CA ASP A 428 2.29 -18.11 -10.64
C ASP A 428 0.97 -18.06 -11.44
N ILE A 429 0.90 -18.75 -12.58
CA ILE A 429 -0.30 -18.76 -13.44
C ILE A 429 -1.48 -19.50 -12.80
N GLN A 430 -1.22 -20.62 -12.13
CA GLN A 430 -2.22 -21.41 -11.40
C GLN A 430 -2.76 -20.60 -10.22
N ILE A 431 -1.85 -19.92 -9.49
CA ILE A 431 -2.21 -19.01 -8.40
C ILE A 431 -3.07 -17.87 -8.91
N ALA A 432 -2.64 -17.18 -9.97
CA ALA A 432 -3.40 -16.09 -10.57
C ALA A 432 -4.80 -16.54 -11.00
N GLN A 433 -4.93 -17.74 -11.56
CA GLN A 433 -6.21 -18.30 -11.97
C GLN A 433 -7.15 -18.56 -10.78
N ALA A 434 -6.67 -19.22 -9.72
CA ALA A 434 -7.46 -19.47 -8.52
C ALA A 434 -7.88 -18.15 -7.83
N LEU A 435 -6.95 -17.20 -7.70
CA LEU A 435 -7.24 -15.89 -7.12
C LEU A 435 -8.27 -15.10 -7.95
N ARG A 436 -8.20 -15.19 -9.28
CA ARG A 436 -9.17 -14.53 -10.17
C ARG A 436 -10.58 -15.07 -9.98
N GLN A 437 -10.74 -16.40 -9.92
CA GLN A 437 -12.06 -17.00 -9.65
C GLN A 437 -12.59 -16.63 -8.27
N ARG A 438 -11.71 -16.63 -7.26
CA ARG A 438 -12.05 -16.21 -5.90
C ARG A 438 -12.56 -14.77 -5.90
N ASP A 439 -11.87 -13.87 -6.58
CA ASP A 439 -12.23 -12.45 -6.61
C ASP A 439 -13.57 -12.19 -7.32
N ILE A 440 -13.90 -12.97 -8.36
CA ILE A 440 -15.22 -12.93 -9.01
C ILE A 440 -16.31 -13.31 -8.00
N LEU A 441 -16.13 -14.40 -7.24
CA LEU A 441 -17.08 -14.80 -6.21
C LEU A 441 -17.23 -13.72 -5.13
N LEU A 442 -16.12 -13.23 -4.58
CA LEU A 442 -16.12 -12.19 -3.54
C LEU A 442 -16.87 -10.92 -3.98
N LEU A 443 -16.83 -10.56 -5.26
CA LEU A 443 -17.59 -9.42 -5.80
C LEU A 443 -19.10 -9.67 -5.89
N THR A 444 -19.52 -10.93 -6.10
CA THR A 444 -20.94 -11.29 -6.25
C THR A 444 -21.65 -11.50 -4.91
N MET A 445 -20.93 -11.99 -3.90
CA MET A 445 -21.51 -12.40 -2.61
C MET A 445 -22.25 -11.30 -1.84
N PRO A 446 -21.77 -10.02 -1.76
CA PRO A 446 -22.45 -9.00 -0.97
C PRO A 446 -23.92 -8.80 -1.36
N LYS A 447 -24.22 -8.80 -2.67
CA LYS A 447 -25.61 -8.67 -3.16
C LYS A 447 -26.47 -9.86 -2.75
N LEU A 448 -25.93 -11.08 -2.82
CA LEU A 448 -26.64 -12.30 -2.44
C LEU A 448 -26.92 -12.34 -0.94
N ILE A 449 -25.93 -11.99 -0.12
CA ILE A 449 -26.05 -11.95 1.35
C ILE A 449 -27.08 -10.91 1.77
N ILE A 450 -27.01 -9.68 1.24
CA ILE A 450 -28.00 -8.62 1.53
C ILE A 450 -29.42 -9.13 1.25
N ARG A 451 -29.65 -9.73 0.07
CA ARG A 451 -30.96 -10.27 -0.31
C ARG A 451 -31.42 -11.39 0.61
N ASN A 452 -30.53 -12.33 0.95
CA ASN A 452 -30.85 -13.45 1.83
C ASN A 452 -31.25 -12.97 3.24
N VAL A 453 -30.46 -12.06 3.82
CA VAL A 453 -30.73 -11.49 5.14
C VAL A 453 -32.04 -10.71 5.14
N GLN A 454 -32.28 -9.87 4.13
CA GLN A 454 -33.54 -9.12 4.00
C GLN A 454 -34.75 -10.05 3.93
N MET A 455 -34.70 -11.08 3.07
CA MET A 455 -35.80 -12.05 2.95
C MET A 455 -36.03 -12.82 4.26
N THR A 456 -34.95 -13.15 4.99
CA THR A 456 -35.03 -13.85 6.26
C THR A 456 -35.66 -12.97 7.34
N ILE A 457 -35.25 -11.70 7.44
CA ILE A 457 -35.86 -10.73 8.37
C ILE A 457 -37.34 -10.52 8.04
N LEU A 458 -37.68 -10.36 6.75
CA LEU A 458 -39.07 -10.19 6.33
C LEU A 458 -39.92 -11.43 6.65
N ALA A 459 -39.41 -12.64 6.44
CA ALA A 459 -40.10 -13.87 6.81
C ALA A 459 -40.35 -13.93 8.33
N LEU A 460 -39.34 -13.60 9.13
CA LEU A 460 -39.48 -13.53 10.60
C LEU A 460 -40.51 -12.48 11.05
N GLN A 461 -40.65 -11.37 10.33
CA GLN A 461 -41.67 -10.34 10.61
C GLN A 461 -43.08 -10.75 10.19
N LEU A 462 -43.22 -11.59 9.16
CA LEU A 462 -44.51 -12.04 8.63
C LEU A 462 -45.11 -13.20 9.45
N ASP A 463 -44.28 -13.99 10.14
CA ASP A 463 -44.72 -15.12 10.96
C ASP A 463 -45.32 -14.70 12.33
N ASP A 464 -45.54 -13.40 12.57
CA ASP A 464 -46.29 -12.81 13.69
C ASP A 464 -45.91 -13.35 15.08
N GLN A 465 -44.63 -13.70 15.22
CA GLN A 465 -44.06 -14.14 16.47
C GLN A 465 -43.14 -13.03 16.99
N ASP A 466 -43.53 -12.45 18.11
CA ASP A 466 -42.72 -11.67 19.06
C ASP A 466 -41.53 -12.50 19.64
N ILE A 467 -41.08 -13.51 18.88
CA ILE A 467 -39.98 -14.39 19.20
C ILE A 467 -38.72 -13.72 18.67
N LYS A 468 -37.88 -13.29 19.62
CA LYS A 468 -36.50 -12.91 19.34
C LYS A 468 -35.88 -13.94 18.38
N PRO A 469 -35.32 -13.51 17.25
CA PRO A 469 -34.77 -14.42 16.25
C PRO A 469 -33.79 -15.38 16.93
N ASP A 470 -33.84 -16.66 16.55
CA ASP A 470 -32.94 -17.69 17.09
C ASP A 470 -31.51 -17.14 17.16
N PRO A 471 -30.87 -17.11 18.35
CA PRO A 471 -29.54 -16.55 18.51
C PRO A 471 -28.53 -17.21 17.56
N VAL A 472 -28.70 -18.49 17.22
CA VAL A 472 -27.83 -19.20 16.28
C VAL A 472 -27.98 -18.66 14.86
N LEU A 473 -29.22 -18.43 14.41
CA LEU A 473 -29.51 -17.84 13.12
C LEU A 473 -29.00 -16.39 13.04
N THR A 474 -29.19 -15.60 14.10
CA THR A 474 -28.74 -14.21 14.19
C THR A 474 -27.22 -14.11 14.07
N VAL A 475 -26.47 -14.95 14.82
CA VAL A 475 -25.01 -15.01 14.73
C VAL A 475 -24.55 -15.40 13.32
N LYS A 476 -25.23 -16.36 12.69
CA LYS A 476 -24.95 -16.78 11.31
C LYS A 476 -25.15 -15.64 10.31
N LEU A 477 -26.27 -14.93 10.38
CA LEU A 477 -26.55 -13.79 9.49
C LEU A 477 -25.58 -12.63 9.72
N LEU A 478 -25.24 -12.32 10.97
CA LEU A 478 -24.22 -11.31 11.30
C LEU A 478 -22.85 -11.68 10.75
N LYS A 479 -22.45 -12.96 10.83
CA LYS A 479 -21.19 -13.44 10.23
C LYS A 479 -21.19 -13.25 8.71
N GLN A 480 -22.31 -13.55 8.04
CA GLN A 480 -22.45 -13.31 6.60
C GLN A 480 -22.37 -11.81 6.27
N LEU A 481 -23.05 -10.95 7.03
CA LEU A 481 -23.01 -9.50 6.83
C LEU A 481 -21.61 -8.92 7.05
N ASN A 482 -20.88 -9.36 8.07
CA ASN A 482 -19.49 -8.95 8.31
C ASN A 482 -18.60 -9.33 7.11
N HIS A 483 -18.79 -10.53 6.56
CA HIS A 483 -18.09 -10.91 5.34
C HIS A 483 -18.51 -10.03 4.14
N ALA A 484 -19.80 -9.77 3.95
CA ALA A 484 -20.29 -8.91 2.88
C ALA A 484 -19.77 -7.47 3.00
N GLU A 485 -19.65 -6.93 4.21
CA GLU A 485 -19.14 -5.58 4.47
C GLU A 485 -17.73 -5.42 3.91
N ASN A 486 -16.87 -6.42 4.14
CA ASN A 486 -15.51 -6.45 3.65
C ASN A 486 -15.42 -6.49 2.13
N TYR A 487 -16.44 -6.97 1.41
CA TYR A 487 -16.40 -7.09 -0.06
C TYR A 487 -17.39 -6.19 -0.81
N ALA A 488 -18.15 -5.36 -0.10
CA ALA A 488 -19.08 -4.41 -0.68
C ALA A 488 -18.37 -3.41 -1.61
N SER A 489 -18.87 -3.32 -2.85
CA SER A 489 -18.31 -2.51 -3.93
C SER A 489 -18.90 -1.10 -4.01
N THR A 490 -20.12 -0.89 -3.49
CA THR A 490 -20.80 0.41 -3.52
C THR A 490 -21.13 0.94 -2.13
N GLN A 491 -21.24 2.26 -2.00
CA GLN A 491 -21.65 2.91 -0.75
C GLN A 491 -23.07 2.49 -0.32
N ASP A 492 -23.98 2.31 -1.28
CA ASP A 492 -25.35 1.79 -1.04
C ASP A 492 -25.33 0.40 -0.41
N GLN A 493 -24.48 -0.52 -0.90
CA GLN A 493 -24.31 -1.83 -0.28
C GLN A 493 -23.83 -1.71 1.17
N ARG A 494 -22.84 -0.85 1.43
CA ARG A 494 -22.31 -0.64 2.80
C ARG A 494 -23.36 -0.08 3.74
N GLN A 495 -24.16 0.89 3.28
CA GLN A 495 -25.26 1.46 4.06
C GLN A 495 -26.33 0.41 4.36
N LYS A 496 -26.73 -0.39 3.37
CA LYS A 496 -27.68 -1.51 3.57
C LYS A 496 -27.16 -2.55 4.54
N ILE A 497 -25.89 -2.95 4.43
CA ILE A 497 -25.27 -3.91 5.36
C ILE A 497 -25.27 -3.36 6.79
N SER A 498 -24.87 -2.09 6.98
CA SER A 498 -24.89 -1.41 8.28
C SER A 498 -26.29 -1.38 8.89
N SER A 499 -27.31 -1.07 8.08
CA SER A 499 -28.71 -1.08 8.52
C SER A 499 -29.19 -2.49 8.91
N LEU A 500 -28.83 -3.52 8.14
CA LEU A 500 -29.18 -4.90 8.47
C LEU A 500 -28.46 -5.39 9.73
N GLN A 501 -27.19 -5.01 9.93
CA GLN A 501 -26.45 -5.30 11.15
C GLN A 501 -27.10 -4.63 12.37
N SER A 502 -27.62 -3.40 12.24
CA SER A 502 -28.33 -2.73 13.34
C SER A 502 -29.70 -3.31 13.64
N ILE A 503 -30.36 -3.98 12.68
CA ILE A 503 -31.65 -4.65 12.90
C ILE A 503 -31.45 -5.98 13.62
N LEU A 504 -30.32 -6.66 13.36
CA LEU A 504 -29.99 -7.97 13.96
C LEU A 504 -29.30 -7.88 15.32
N ARG A 505 -28.83 -6.69 15.72
CA ARG A 505 -28.23 -6.42 17.03
C ARG A 505 -29.24 -5.72 17.93
#